data_AF-A0A023G8H0-F1
#
_entry.id   AF-A0A023G8H0-F1
#
_cell.length_a   1.000
_cell.length_b   1.000
_cell.length_c   1.000
_cell.angle_alpha   90.00
_cell.angle_beta   90.00
_cell.angle_gamma   90.00
#
_symmetry.space_group_name_H-M   'P 1'
#
loop_
_entity.id
_entity.type
_entity.pdbx_description
1 polymer ?
#
loop_
_entity_poly.entity_id
_entity_poly.type
_entity_poly.pdbx_seq_one_letter_code
_entity_poly.pdbx_strand_id
1 'polypeptide(L)'
;MTKVTTACILVVLALCAVVLLASAQASSQALAAPYGVSGYPNPYWRPTRPRCRGRNEVFMYCQSSNCGEFSCSILFRYVYSPRICNTDCVNRCFCKPGYYRNFKGRCVTPQRCRKPVFAPLPTPRHPPGGRPE
;
A
#
# COMPACT_ATOMS: atom_id res chain seq x y z
N MET A 1 -20.37 -20.09 44.31
CA MET A 1 -20.80 -19.38 43.09
C MET A 1 -20.11 -18.01 42.89
N THR A 2 -19.71 -17.30 43.95
CA THR A 2 -19.01 -16.00 43.89
C THR A 2 -17.60 -16.04 43.29
N LYS A 3 -16.89 -17.17 43.40
CA LYS A 3 -15.52 -17.32 42.87
C LYS A 3 -15.47 -17.50 41.35
N VAL A 4 -16.54 -18.02 40.76
CA VAL A 4 -16.69 -18.16 39.31
C VAL A 4 -17.08 -16.82 38.69
N THR A 5 -17.98 -16.09 39.34
CA THR A 5 -18.36 -14.74 38.89
C THR A 5 -17.20 -13.76 38.96
N THR A 6 -16.36 -13.79 40.01
CA THR A 6 -15.16 -12.95 40.08
C THR A 6 -14.13 -13.32 39.02
N ALA A 7 -13.89 -14.61 38.77
CA ALA A 7 -13.00 -15.05 37.69
C ALA A 7 -13.50 -14.59 36.31
N CYS A 8 -14.79 -14.71 36.03
CA CYS A 8 -15.38 -14.24 34.78
C CYS A 8 -15.26 -12.72 34.62
N ILE A 9 -15.51 -11.94 35.69
CA ILE A 9 -15.38 -10.48 35.66
C ILE A 9 -13.94 -10.06 35.36
N LEU A 10 -12.95 -10.71 36.00
CA LEU A 10 -11.53 -10.41 35.76
C LEU A 10 -11.12 -10.70 34.31
N VAL A 11 -11.60 -11.80 33.74
CA VAL A 11 -11.33 -12.14 32.33
C VAL A 11 -11.94 -11.11 31.38
N VAL A 12 -13.19 -10.69 31.61
CA VAL A 12 -13.85 -9.66 30.78
C VAL A 12 -13.12 -8.32 30.87
N LEU A 13 -12.71 -7.90 32.07
CA LEU A 13 -11.94 -6.66 32.25
C LEU A 13 -10.57 -6.71 31.54
N ALA A 14 -9.88 -7.85 31.61
CA ALA A 14 -8.62 -8.05 30.91
C ALA A 14 -8.79 -7.97 29.38
N LEU A 15 -9.83 -8.62 28.83
CA LEU A 15 -10.16 -8.56 27.40
C LEU A 15 -10.50 -7.13 26.95
N CYS A 16 -11.32 -6.40 27.73
CA CYS A 16 -11.62 -4.99 27.46
C CYS A 16 -10.35 -4.13 27.46
N ALA A 17 -9.44 -4.32 28.42
CA ALA A 17 -8.19 -3.59 28.46
C ALA A 17 -7.34 -3.86 27.21
N VAL A 18 -7.22 -5.11 26.76
CA VAL A 18 -6.48 -5.47 25.53
C VAL A 18 -7.08 -4.80 24.30
N VAL A 19 -8.41 -4.77 24.17
CA VAL A 19 -9.11 -4.11 23.05
C VAL A 19 -8.91 -2.59 23.08
N LEU A 20 -8.96 -1.97 24.26
CA LEU A 20 -8.69 -0.54 24.43
C LEU A 20 -7.22 -0.18 24.11
N LEU A 21 -6.26 -1.00 24.52
CA LEU A 21 -4.85 -0.79 24.15
C LEU A 21 -4.60 -0.98 22.65
N ALA A 22 -5.25 -1.95 22.00
CA ALA A 22 -5.12 -2.18 20.56
C ALA A 22 -5.70 -1.03 19.73
N SER A 23 -6.81 -0.43 20.19
CA SER A 23 -7.42 0.73 19.54
C SER A 23 -6.66 2.04 19.78
N ALA A 24 -5.93 2.17 20.90
CA ALA A 24 -5.11 3.33 21.20
C ALA A 24 -3.88 3.49 20.27
N GLN A 25 -3.52 2.46 19.51
CA GLN A 25 -2.42 2.54 18.53
C GLN A 25 -2.84 3.09 17.15
N ALA A 26 -4.12 3.44 16.95
CA ALA A 26 -4.61 4.00 15.69
C ALA A 26 -4.45 5.53 15.56
N SER A 27 -3.77 6.21 16.49
CA SER A 27 -3.61 7.67 16.46
C SER A 27 -2.21 8.16 16.85
N SER A 28 -1.16 7.54 16.33
CA SER A 28 0.18 8.12 16.35
C SER A 28 0.37 9.19 15.26
N GLN A 29 -0.50 10.22 15.20
CA GLN A 29 -0.24 11.45 14.44
C GLN A 29 -0.88 12.68 15.09
N ALA A 30 -0.34 13.12 16.23
CA ALA A 30 -0.62 14.45 16.80
C ALA A 30 0.65 15.31 16.96
N LEU A 31 1.68 15.09 16.13
CA LEU A 31 2.89 15.95 16.09
C LEU A 31 2.93 16.89 14.87
N ALA A 32 1.84 17.01 14.12
CA ALA A 32 1.69 18.01 13.06
C ALA A 32 0.73 19.13 13.52
N ALA A 33 1.06 19.76 14.65
CA ALA A 33 0.35 20.93 15.14
C ALA A 33 0.64 22.15 14.23
N PRO A 34 -0.38 22.89 13.76
CA PRO A 34 -0.21 24.10 12.94
C PRO A 34 0.24 25.34 13.75
N TYR A 35 0.34 25.23 15.07
CA TYR A 35 0.77 26.29 15.97
C TYR A 35 2.30 26.21 16.16
N GLY A 36 3.01 27.31 15.89
CA GLY A 36 4.43 27.41 16.23
C GLY A 36 4.66 27.41 17.74
N VAL A 37 5.93 27.41 18.17
CA VAL A 37 6.35 27.43 19.59
C VAL A 37 5.72 28.61 20.38
N SER A 38 5.28 29.66 19.68
CA SER A 38 4.64 30.84 20.26
C SER A 38 3.10 30.89 20.12
N GLY A 39 2.44 29.82 19.66
CA GLY A 39 0.97 29.77 19.55
C GLY A 39 0.34 30.64 18.45
N TYR A 40 1.11 31.46 17.74
CA TYR A 40 0.60 32.25 16.61
C TYR A 40 0.48 31.42 15.32
N PRO A 41 -0.60 31.58 14.54
CA PRO A 41 -0.76 30.93 13.26
C PRO A 41 0.30 31.44 12.28
N ASN A 42 1.17 30.54 11.82
CA ASN A 42 2.21 30.89 10.84
C ASN A 42 1.56 31.04 9.45
N PRO A 43 1.57 32.24 8.83
CA PRO A 43 0.93 32.47 7.53
C PRO A 43 1.63 31.76 6.36
N TYR A 44 2.86 31.29 6.57
CA TYR A 44 3.61 30.47 5.62
C TYR A 44 3.30 28.97 5.72
N TRP A 45 2.62 28.54 6.79
CA TRP A 45 2.10 27.18 6.89
C TRP A 45 0.83 27.04 6.05
N ARG A 46 1.02 26.79 4.76
CA ARG A 46 -0.01 26.13 3.94
C ARG A 46 0.27 24.63 4.01
N PRO A 47 -0.52 23.84 4.76
CA PRO A 47 -0.47 22.38 4.63
C PRO A 47 -0.88 22.07 3.20
N THR A 48 0.12 21.87 2.34
CA THR A 48 -0.08 21.52 0.95
C THR A 48 -0.58 20.09 0.98
N ARG A 49 -1.92 19.92 1.01
CA ARG A 49 -2.52 18.58 0.95
C ARG A 49 -1.90 17.88 -0.25
N PRO A 50 -1.20 16.75 -0.07
CA PRO A 50 -0.56 16.09 -1.18
C PRO A 50 -1.61 15.77 -2.24
N ARG A 51 -1.48 16.37 -3.44
CA ARG A 51 -2.45 16.21 -4.53
C ARG A 51 -1.90 15.23 -5.54
N CYS A 52 -2.72 14.25 -5.89
CA CYS A 52 -2.45 13.39 -7.03
C CYS A 52 -2.92 14.08 -8.31
N ARG A 53 -2.03 14.10 -9.31
CA ARG A 53 -2.33 14.67 -10.63
C ARG A 53 -3.03 13.64 -11.54
N GLY A 54 -2.83 12.35 -11.30
CA GLY A 54 -3.42 11.29 -12.09
C GLY A 54 -4.91 11.11 -11.78
N ARG A 55 -5.67 10.73 -12.82
CA ARG A 55 -7.07 10.30 -12.63
C ARG A 55 -7.09 8.99 -11.85
N ASN A 56 -8.05 8.86 -10.95
CA ASN A 56 -8.26 7.67 -10.12
C ASN A 56 -7.07 7.33 -9.21
N GLU A 57 -6.31 8.36 -8.81
CA GLU A 57 -5.28 8.26 -7.80
C GLU A 57 -5.77 8.85 -6.47
N VAL A 58 -5.21 8.35 -5.37
CA VAL A 58 -5.39 8.85 -4.01
C VAL A 58 -4.04 8.87 -3.32
N PHE A 59 -3.77 9.94 -2.58
CA PHE A 59 -2.53 10.01 -1.80
C PHE A 59 -2.71 9.16 -0.55
N MET A 60 -1.84 8.18 -0.37
CA MET A 60 -1.84 7.29 0.80
C MET A 60 -0.51 7.41 1.52
N TYR A 61 -0.57 7.23 2.84
CA TYR A 61 0.58 7.23 3.72
C TYR A 61 0.95 5.80 4.07
N CYS A 62 2.25 5.55 4.19
CA CYS A 62 2.84 4.31 4.69
C CYS A 62 2.29 3.05 4.03
N GLN A 63 2.28 3.05 2.71
CA GLN A 63 1.81 1.90 1.95
C GLN A 63 3.00 1.20 1.30
N SER A 64 2.96 -0.13 1.22
CA SER A 64 3.96 -0.94 0.49
C SER A 64 4.10 -0.46 -0.96
N SER A 65 5.32 -0.28 -1.46
CA SER A 65 5.53 0.18 -2.84
C SER A 65 4.91 -0.74 -3.88
N ASN A 66 4.95 -2.05 -3.64
CA ASN A 66 4.42 -3.06 -4.57
C ASN A 66 2.99 -3.49 -4.24
N CYS A 67 2.57 -3.50 -2.97
CA CYS A 67 1.22 -3.96 -2.61
C CYS A 67 0.23 -2.83 -2.34
N GLY A 68 0.66 -1.57 -2.33
CA GLY A 68 -0.23 -0.43 -2.14
C GLY A 68 -1.21 -0.15 -3.26
N GLU A 69 -1.01 -0.74 -4.43
CA GLU A 69 -1.95 -0.68 -5.53
C GLU A 69 -1.87 -1.96 -6.37
N PHE A 70 -2.88 -2.20 -7.21
CA PHE A 70 -2.82 -3.26 -8.20
C PHE A 70 -2.17 -2.75 -9.49
N SER A 71 -1.35 -3.59 -10.11
CA SER A 71 -0.84 -3.37 -11.47
C SER A 71 -1.58 -4.27 -12.44
N CYS A 72 -1.77 -3.82 -13.68
CA CYS A 72 -2.42 -4.62 -14.72
C CYS A 72 -1.76 -6.00 -14.95
N SER A 73 -0.48 -6.16 -14.61
CA SER A 73 0.23 -7.44 -14.71
C SER A 73 -0.38 -8.54 -13.84
N ILE A 74 -1.04 -8.18 -12.74
CA ILE A 74 -1.62 -9.17 -11.82
C ILE A 74 -2.80 -9.93 -12.43
N LEU A 75 -3.52 -9.32 -13.38
CA LEU A 75 -4.66 -9.94 -14.05
C LEU A 75 -4.26 -11.08 -15.00
N PHE A 76 -2.98 -11.13 -15.37
CA PHE A 76 -2.42 -12.15 -16.28
C PHE A 76 -1.42 -13.07 -15.58
N ARG A 77 -1.32 -12.97 -14.25
CA ARG A 77 -0.43 -13.81 -13.45
C ARG A 77 -1.07 -15.19 -13.27
N TYR A 78 -0.24 -16.23 -13.28
CA TYR A 78 -0.70 -17.58 -12.99
C TYR A 78 -1.25 -17.66 -11.55
N VAL A 79 -2.39 -18.33 -11.39
CA VAL A 79 -3.20 -18.36 -10.15
C VAL A 79 -2.39 -18.75 -8.91
N TYR A 80 -1.35 -19.58 -9.08
CA TYR A 80 -0.53 -20.11 -7.99
C TYR A 80 0.65 -19.24 -7.56
N SER A 81 0.77 -18.01 -8.08
CA SER A 81 1.94 -17.18 -7.80
C SER A 81 1.60 -16.08 -6.77
N PRO A 82 1.96 -16.26 -5.49
CA PRO A 82 1.61 -15.31 -4.43
C PRO A 82 2.29 -13.96 -4.64
N ARG A 83 1.58 -12.87 -4.32
CA ARG A 83 2.16 -11.52 -4.37
C ARG A 83 2.98 -11.28 -3.11
N ILE A 84 4.28 -11.14 -3.29
CA ILE A 84 5.21 -10.78 -2.21
C ILE A 84 5.16 -9.26 -2.06
N CYS A 85 4.83 -8.81 -0.85
CA CYS A 85 4.76 -7.40 -0.50
C CYS A 85 6.05 -6.98 0.19
N ASN A 86 6.60 -5.84 -0.25
CA ASN A 86 7.69 -5.20 0.47
C ASN A 86 7.14 -4.59 1.77
N THR A 87 7.95 -4.59 2.82
CA THR A 87 7.63 -3.98 4.12
C THR A 87 7.98 -2.49 4.18
N ASP A 88 8.14 -1.85 3.02
CA ASP A 88 8.46 -0.45 2.91
C ASP A 88 7.23 0.45 3.14
N CYS A 89 7.48 1.64 3.67
CA CYS A 89 6.48 2.62 4.04
C CYS A 89 6.62 3.83 3.12
N VAL A 90 5.93 3.84 1.98
CA VAL A 90 6.03 4.95 1.03
C VAL A 90 4.78 5.84 1.05
N ASN A 91 5.01 7.16 1.04
CA ASN A 91 3.98 8.20 1.02
C ASN A 91 3.86 8.76 -0.39
N ARG A 92 2.90 8.28 -1.18
CA ARG A 92 2.72 8.71 -2.56
C ARG A 92 1.30 8.52 -3.06
N CYS A 93 1.08 8.84 -4.33
CA CYS A 93 -0.17 8.58 -5.03
C CYS A 93 -0.26 7.13 -5.51
N PHE A 94 -1.30 6.45 -5.05
CA PHE A 94 -1.66 5.08 -5.43
C PHE A 94 -2.98 5.07 -6.20
N CYS A 95 -3.19 4.05 -7.03
CA CYS A 95 -4.47 3.83 -7.66
C CYS A 95 -5.55 3.55 -6.61
N LYS A 96 -6.72 4.15 -6.79
CA LYS A 96 -7.90 3.86 -5.98
C LYS A 96 -8.26 2.37 -6.05
N PRO A 97 -8.88 1.80 -5.00
CA PRO A 97 -9.42 0.45 -5.06
C PRO A 97 -10.29 0.23 -6.31
N GLY A 98 -10.12 -0.93 -6.96
CA GLY A 98 -10.80 -1.25 -8.23
C GLY A 98 -10.10 -0.71 -9.49
N TYR A 99 -9.05 0.10 -9.35
CA TYR A 99 -8.21 0.56 -10.46
C TYR A 99 -6.84 -0.10 -10.44
N TYR A 100 -6.28 -0.28 -11.65
CA TYR A 100 -5.03 -0.98 -11.89
C TYR A 100 -4.10 -0.04 -12.63
N ARG A 101 -2.85 0.05 -12.17
CA ARG A 101 -1.83 0.83 -12.86
C ARG A 101 -1.39 0.09 -14.12
N ASN A 102 -1.51 0.73 -15.27
CA ASN A 102 -1.02 0.18 -16.53
C ASN A 102 0.47 0.52 -16.76
N PHE A 103 1.05 -0.03 -17.83
CA PHE A 103 2.44 0.23 -18.21
C PHE A 103 2.74 1.70 -18.57
N LYS A 104 1.71 2.51 -18.85
CA LYS A 104 1.83 3.97 -19.08
C LYS A 104 1.73 4.77 -17.77
N GLY A 105 1.71 4.10 -16.62
CA GLY A 105 1.61 4.72 -15.30
C GLY A 105 0.23 5.28 -14.96
N ARG A 106 -0.84 4.91 -15.68
CA ARG A 106 -2.21 5.43 -15.43
C ARG A 106 -3.07 4.40 -14.71
N CYS A 107 -3.88 4.86 -13.75
CA CYS A 107 -4.88 4.05 -13.07
C CYS A 107 -6.13 3.87 -13.95
N VAL A 108 -6.34 2.65 -14.42
CA VAL A 108 -7.43 2.29 -15.34
C VAL A 108 -8.28 1.18 -14.76
N THR A 109 -9.49 0.98 -15.29
CA THR A 109 -10.33 -0.15 -14.92
C THR A 109 -9.71 -1.47 -15.41
N PRO A 110 -10.04 -2.62 -14.80
CA PRO A 110 -9.50 -3.93 -15.19
C PRO A 110 -9.69 -4.22 -16.69
N GLN A 111 -10.85 -3.86 -17.24
CA GLN A 111 -11.15 -4.06 -18.67
C GLN A 111 -10.26 -3.23 -19.61
N ARG A 112 -9.66 -2.14 -19.11
CA ARG A 112 -8.72 -1.29 -19.85
C ARG A 112 -7.26 -1.70 -19.66
N CYS A 113 -6.99 -2.77 -18.90
CA CYS A 113 -5.69 -3.40 -18.90
C CYS A 113 -5.50 -4.14 -20.22
N ARG A 114 -4.56 -3.66 -21.04
CA ARG A 114 -4.10 -4.43 -22.19
C ARG A 114 -3.33 -5.65 -21.68
N LYS A 115 -3.52 -6.80 -22.32
CA LYS A 115 -2.60 -7.93 -22.15
C LYS A 115 -1.18 -7.41 -22.43
N PRO A 116 -0.21 -7.61 -21.51
CA PRO A 116 1.17 -7.40 -21.88
C PRO A 116 1.43 -8.31 -23.08
N VAL A 117 1.77 -7.71 -24.22
CA VAL A 117 2.31 -8.48 -25.32
C VAL A 117 3.63 -8.98 -24.77
N PHE A 118 3.70 -10.27 -24.44
CA PHE A 118 4.99 -10.91 -24.27
C PHE A 118 5.68 -10.74 -25.62
N ALA A 119 6.56 -9.75 -25.73
CA ALA A 119 7.58 -9.81 -26.76
C ALA A 119 8.19 -11.22 -26.63
N PRO A 120 8.40 -11.95 -27.74
CA PRO A 120 9.10 -13.22 -27.67
C PRO A 120 10.33 -13.02 -26.80
N LEU A 121 10.53 -13.90 -25.81
CA LEU A 121 11.77 -13.92 -25.04
C LEU A 121 12.91 -13.79 -26.06
N PRO A 122 13.89 -12.88 -25.86
CA PRO A 122 15.04 -12.84 -26.74
C PRO A 122 15.60 -14.26 -26.79
N THR A 123 15.53 -14.90 -27.96
CA THR A 123 16.08 -16.23 -28.13
C THR A 123 17.55 -16.13 -27.76
N PRO A 124 18.09 -17.05 -26.93
CA PRO A 124 19.51 -17.12 -26.71
C PRO A 124 20.18 -17.17 -28.07
N ARG A 125 20.99 -16.16 -28.40
CA ARG A 125 21.78 -16.18 -29.64
C ARG A 125 22.77 -17.31 -29.46
N HIS A 126 22.50 -18.46 -30.05
CA HIS A 126 23.53 -19.48 -30.20
C HIS A 126 24.69 -18.84 -30.97
N PRO A 127 25.91 -18.83 -30.41
CA PRO A 127 27.09 -18.44 -31.16
C PRO A 127 27.16 -19.33 -32.42
N PRO A 128 27.46 -18.78 -33.61
CA PRO A 128 27.74 -19.63 -34.76
C PRO A 128 28.89 -20.57 -34.38
N GLY A 129 28.62 -21.87 -34.44
CA GLY A 129 29.60 -22.90 -34.12
C GLY A 129 30.85 -22.69 -34.95
N GLY A 130 31.99 -22.50 -34.28
CA GLY A 130 33.29 -22.48 -34.92
C GLY A 130 33.54 -23.82 -35.62
N ARG A 131 34.03 -23.74 -36.85
CA ARG A 131 34.48 -24.89 -37.62
C ARG A 131 35.73 -25.46 -36.94
N PRO A 132 35.80 -26.74 -36.57
CA PRO A 132 37.06 -27.33 -36.12
C PRO A 132 38.03 -27.40 -37.30
N GLU A 133 39.25 -26.92 -37.08
CA GLU A 133 40.43 -27.17 -37.93
C GLU A 133 40.95 -28.60 -37.72
#